data_AF-A0A2T9J0F0-F1
#
_entry.id   AF-A0A2T9J0F0-F1
#
_cell.length_a   1.000
_cell.length_b   1.000
_cell.length_c   1.000
_cell.angle_alpha   90.00
_cell.angle_beta   90.00
_cell.angle_gamma   90.00
#
_symmetry.space_group_name_H-M   'P 1'
#
loop_
_entity.id
_entity.type
_entity.pdbx_description
1 polymer ?
#
loop_
_entity_poly.entity_id
_entity_poly.type
_entity_poly.pdbx_seq_one_letter_code
_entity_poly.pdbx_strand_id
1 'polypeptide(L)'
;MDTITAKSANGAIDPGLVSALVEDVAIASPPADEVAEEAPVLAASAGATGPEVKLNFVNRSNDAGNVHVLLFGQPPSPELDGIGQAWRVIDNCGPGWSHPFTWPVAVTLGVVDPDGNVSPQLDIAEGQVAEVVAAPSGTVLKIADQQGPSRAIALMNQLPQGFVAATVFRDGKPYARASLAPHTTVTLAFKSTIWIGAAARTEAGEANGGEAISTLTEINLMGIAGADIVMTGGGQGANAKPFLFSLANVAYV
;
A
#
# COMPACT_ATOMS: atom_id res chain seq x y z
N MET A 1 20.52 5.06 -57.30
CA MET A 1 21.74 4.24 -57.21
C MET A 1 22.90 5.20 -57.28
N ASP A 2 23.69 5.33 -56.22
CA ASP A 2 25.14 5.60 -56.24
C ASP A 2 25.69 5.80 -54.81
N THR A 3 26.27 4.70 -54.34
CA THR A 3 27.58 4.52 -53.67
C THR A 3 28.13 5.48 -52.58
N ILE A 4 28.55 4.79 -51.52
CA ILE A 4 29.50 5.08 -50.42
C ILE A 4 30.90 5.44 -50.96
N THR A 5 31.68 6.28 -50.25
CA THR A 5 33.04 5.97 -49.68
C THR A 5 33.81 7.21 -49.19
N ALA A 6 34.45 7.01 -48.03
CA ALA A 6 35.28 7.85 -47.17
C ALA A 6 36.58 8.44 -47.75
N LYS A 7 37.25 9.36 -47.03
CA LYS A 7 38.54 9.12 -46.32
C LYS A 7 39.17 10.36 -45.63
N SER A 8 39.80 10.09 -44.47
CA SER A 8 41.08 10.63 -43.92
C SER A 8 41.12 12.07 -43.34
N ALA A 9 41.90 12.40 -42.28
CA ALA A 9 43.10 11.78 -41.71
C ALA A 9 43.39 12.20 -40.24
N ASN A 10 44.00 11.28 -39.47
CA ASN A 10 45.14 11.36 -38.53
C ASN A 10 45.56 12.73 -37.92
N GLY A 11 46.08 12.85 -36.69
CA GLY A 11 46.66 11.90 -35.72
C GLY A 11 47.71 12.62 -34.82
N ALA A 12 48.03 12.03 -33.66
CA ALA A 12 49.18 12.20 -32.72
C ALA A 12 48.68 11.97 -31.27
N ILE A 13 49.05 10.98 -30.43
CA ILE A 13 50.35 10.36 -30.01
C ILE A 13 51.26 11.44 -29.38
N ASP A 14 51.71 11.44 -28.11
CA ASP A 14 52.23 10.39 -27.20
C ASP A 14 52.24 10.87 -25.70
N PRO A 15 52.58 10.01 -24.71
CA PRO A 15 52.52 10.23 -23.27
C PRO A 15 53.90 10.50 -22.61
N GLY A 16 53.90 10.82 -21.31
CA GLY A 16 55.09 10.81 -20.44
C GLY A 16 54.66 10.89 -18.97
N LEU A 17 54.88 9.86 -18.15
CA LEU A 17 56.13 9.37 -17.52
C LEU A 17 56.24 9.82 -16.04
N VAL A 18 55.84 8.89 -15.16
CA VAL A 18 56.57 8.36 -13.99
C VAL A 18 57.41 9.31 -13.13
N SER A 19 57.08 9.35 -11.84
CA SER A 19 58.10 9.34 -10.77
C SER A 19 57.62 8.52 -9.59
N ALA A 20 58.54 7.72 -9.08
CA ALA A 20 58.36 6.61 -8.17
C ALA A 20 59.13 6.86 -6.86
N LEU A 21 58.62 6.27 -5.77
CA LEU A 21 59.32 5.80 -4.55
C LEU A 21 59.90 6.94 -3.66
N VAL A 22 59.84 6.88 -2.32
CA VAL A 22 60.41 5.85 -1.44
C VAL A 22 59.67 5.78 -0.09
N GLU A 23 59.71 4.58 0.47
CA GLU A 23 59.28 4.05 1.78
C GLU A 23 59.70 4.87 3.02
N ASP A 24 58.93 4.76 4.12
CA ASP A 24 59.48 4.19 5.36
C ASP A 24 58.40 3.65 6.31
N VAL A 25 58.81 2.63 7.06
CA VAL A 25 58.07 1.70 7.91
C VAL A 25 57.90 2.25 9.33
N ALA A 26 56.72 2.06 9.94
CA ALA A 26 56.64 1.80 11.39
C ALA A 26 55.33 1.07 11.74
N ILE A 27 55.49 -0.10 12.35
CA ILE A 27 54.44 -0.95 12.92
C ILE A 27 54.22 -0.51 14.38
N ALA A 28 52.97 -0.25 14.77
CA ALA A 28 52.51 -0.39 16.15
C ALA A 28 50.98 -0.56 16.19
N SER A 29 50.51 -1.64 16.81
CA SER A 29 49.11 -1.85 17.26
C SER A 29 49.14 -2.25 18.73
N PRO A 30 48.00 -2.21 19.46
CA PRO A 30 47.17 -1.05 19.83
C PRO A 30 47.11 -0.91 21.37
N PRO A 31 46.26 -0.03 21.94
CA PRO A 31 45.28 -0.60 22.88
C PRO A 31 43.87 0.03 22.85
N ALA A 32 42.93 -0.84 23.23
CA ALA A 32 41.73 -0.63 24.04
C ALA A 32 40.67 0.41 23.64
N ASP A 33 39.49 -0.13 23.30
CA ASP A 33 38.16 0.30 23.73
C ASP A 33 37.91 1.80 23.89
N GLU A 34 37.37 2.42 22.85
CA GLU A 34 36.45 3.53 23.03
C GLU A 34 35.27 3.34 22.07
N VAL A 35 34.14 2.99 22.67
CA VAL A 35 32.85 2.79 22.02
C VAL A 35 32.40 4.14 21.47
N ALA A 36 32.55 4.34 20.16
CA ALA A 36 31.96 5.48 19.48
C ALA A 36 30.44 5.29 19.45
N GLU A 37 29.74 6.14 20.19
CA GLU A 37 28.29 6.33 20.16
C GLU A 37 27.81 6.45 18.71
N GLU A 38 27.10 5.42 18.27
CA GLU A 38 26.31 5.42 17.04
C GLU A 38 25.15 6.41 17.26
N ALA A 39 25.26 7.59 16.67
CA ALA A 39 24.16 8.56 16.62
C ALA A 39 22.96 7.89 15.92
N PRO A 40 21.74 7.90 16.50
CA PRO A 40 20.61 7.23 15.91
C PRO A 40 20.11 8.05 14.72
N VAL A 41 20.51 7.68 13.52
CA VAL A 41 19.80 8.03 12.27
C VAL A 41 18.70 7.00 12.07
N LEU A 42 17.54 7.28 12.67
CA LEU A 42 16.24 6.91 12.13
C LEU A 42 15.27 7.97 12.65
N ALA A 43 15.14 9.04 11.87
CA ALA A 43 14.04 9.97 12.01
C ALA A 43 12.76 9.14 11.97
N ALA A 44 12.05 9.11 13.10
CA ALA A 44 10.64 8.77 13.09
C ALA A 44 9.98 9.70 12.08
N SER A 45 9.52 9.15 10.95
CA SER A 45 8.45 9.80 10.23
C SER A 45 7.31 9.89 11.24
N ALA A 46 6.95 11.11 11.62
CA ALA A 46 5.72 11.37 12.33
C ALA A 46 4.58 11.10 11.34
N GLY A 47 4.37 9.81 11.04
CA GLY A 47 3.21 9.32 10.33
C GLY A 47 1.98 9.75 11.11
N ALA A 48 0.93 10.14 10.40
CA ALA A 48 -0.30 10.67 10.96
C ALA A 48 -0.77 9.82 12.17
N THR A 49 -0.64 10.34 13.39
CA THR A 49 -1.11 9.71 14.62
C THR A 49 -2.62 9.90 14.75
N GLY A 50 -3.38 9.32 13.81
CA GLY A 50 -4.82 9.15 13.96
C GLY A 50 -5.13 8.01 14.95
N PRO A 51 -6.25 8.06 15.70
CA PRO A 51 -6.61 6.99 16.62
C PRO A 51 -6.84 5.69 15.85
N GLU A 52 -6.03 4.68 16.15
CA GLU A 52 -6.18 3.34 15.60
C GLU A 52 -7.42 2.65 16.18
N VAL A 53 -8.21 1.97 15.33
CA VAL A 53 -9.37 1.18 15.80
C VAL A 53 -8.93 -0.26 16.02
N LYS A 54 -9.03 -0.75 17.25
CA LYS A 54 -8.65 -2.13 17.62
C LYS A 54 -9.79 -3.09 17.35
N LEU A 55 -9.64 -3.94 16.35
CA LEU A 55 -10.67 -4.88 15.94
C LEU A 55 -10.24 -6.31 16.24
N ASN A 56 -11.21 -7.17 16.46
CA ASN A 56 -10.97 -8.59 16.63
C ASN A 56 -12.05 -9.37 15.88
N PHE A 57 -11.64 -10.11 14.86
CA PHE A 57 -12.54 -11.00 14.17
C PHE A 57 -12.81 -12.23 15.03
N VAL A 58 -14.06 -12.64 15.19
CA VAL A 58 -14.45 -13.83 15.96
C VAL A 58 -15.29 -14.74 15.08
N ASN A 59 -14.77 -15.93 14.78
CA ASN A 59 -15.53 -16.91 14.00
C ASN A 59 -16.47 -17.70 14.92
N ARG A 60 -17.78 -17.49 14.79
CA ARG A 60 -18.84 -18.31 15.40
C ARG A 60 -19.74 -18.94 14.33
N SER A 61 -19.22 -19.11 13.12
CA SER A 61 -19.93 -19.81 12.05
C SER A 61 -19.97 -21.31 12.29
N ASN A 62 -20.87 -21.98 11.59
CA ASN A 62 -20.97 -23.42 11.50
C ASN A 62 -20.19 -23.96 10.28
N ASP A 63 -19.30 -23.15 9.70
CA ASP A 63 -18.55 -23.53 8.51
C ASP A 63 -17.35 -24.41 8.88
N ALA A 64 -17.28 -25.58 8.25
CA ALA A 64 -16.14 -26.49 8.32
C ALA A 64 -15.21 -26.39 7.11
N GLY A 65 -15.61 -25.63 6.07
CA GLY A 65 -14.88 -25.48 4.80
C GLY A 65 -13.71 -24.49 4.87
N ASN A 66 -13.51 -23.82 6.00
CA ASN A 66 -12.41 -22.90 6.25
C ASN A 66 -12.36 -21.77 5.21
N VAL A 67 -13.37 -20.90 5.23
CA VAL A 67 -13.47 -19.72 4.36
C VAL A 67 -12.34 -18.70 4.55
N HIS A 68 -12.06 -17.95 3.49
CA HIS A 68 -11.34 -16.68 3.53
C HIS A 68 -12.28 -15.60 4.06
N VAL A 69 -11.85 -14.82 5.05
CA VAL A 69 -12.58 -13.62 5.45
C VAL A 69 -11.87 -12.40 4.87
N LEU A 70 -12.58 -11.69 4.01
CA LEU A 70 -12.04 -10.60 3.20
C LEU A 70 -12.52 -9.28 3.79
N LEU A 71 -11.58 -8.37 4.08
CA LEU A 71 -11.85 -7.02 4.54
C LEU A 71 -11.45 -6.01 3.45
N PHE A 72 -12.35 -5.09 3.16
CA PHE A 72 -12.17 -4.05 2.16
C PHE A 72 -12.37 -2.66 2.75
N GLY A 73 -11.66 -1.70 2.19
CA GLY A 73 -11.86 -0.28 2.44
C GLY A 73 -13.05 0.32 1.73
N GLN A 74 -13.37 -0.22 0.57
CA GLN A 74 -14.47 0.17 -0.29
C GLN A 74 -15.05 -1.12 -0.90
N PRO A 75 -16.32 -1.13 -1.32
CA PRO A 75 -16.85 -2.28 -2.06
C PRO A 75 -15.95 -2.57 -3.26
N PRO A 76 -15.62 -3.84 -3.55
CA PRO A 76 -14.84 -4.21 -4.71
C PRO A 76 -15.56 -3.73 -5.97
N SER A 77 -14.84 -3.03 -6.86
CA SER A 77 -15.36 -2.67 -8.17
C SER A 77 -15.23 -3.85 -9.15
N PRO A 78 -16.11 -3.98 -10.16
CA PRO A 78 -16.00 -5.03 -11.19
C PRO A 78 -14.72 -4.97 -12.04
N GLU A 79 -13.97 -3.87 -11.98
CA GLU A 79 -12.78 -3.62 -12.79
C GLU A 79 -11.52 -4.28 -12.21
N LEU A 80 -11.60 -4.83 -10.99
CA LEU A 80 -10.53 -5.51 -10.29
C LEU A 80 -11.09 -6.79 -9.67
N ASP A 81 -10.39 -7.92 -9.81
CA ASP A 81 -10.81 -9.18 -9.18
C ASP A 81 -11.11 -8.95 -7.69
N GLY A 82 -12.27 -9.40 -7.22
CA GLY A 82 -12.83 -9.05 -5.92
C GLY A 82 -11.92 -9.44 -4.76
N ILE A 83 -11.11 -10.49 -4.90
CA ILE A 83 -10.13 -10.92 -3.88
C ILE A 83 -8.86 -10.06 -3.94
N GLY A 84 -8.42 -9.65 -5.13
CA GLY A 84 -7.24 -8.81 -5.34
C GLY A 84 -7.36 -7.39 -4.76
N GLN A 85 -8.58 -6.97 -4.41
CA GLN A 85 -8.87 -5.70 -3.73
C GLN A 85 -8.94 -5.79 -2.20
N ALA A 86 -8.89 -6.99 -1.61
CA ALA A 86 -8.99 -7.14 -0.17
C ALA A 86 -7.78 -6.48 0.51
N TRP A 87 -8.05 -5.49 1.35
CA TRP A 87 -7.01 -4.84 2.16
C TRP A 87 -6.40 -5.82 3.16
N ARG A 88 -7.25 -6.68 3.74
CA ARG A 88 -6.81 -7.76 4.63
C ARG A 88 -7.60 -9.02 4.35
N VAL A 89 -6.88 -10.13 4.28
CA VAL A 89 -7.45 -11.48 4.23
C VAL A 89 -7.14 -12.13 5.58
N ILE A 90 -8.17 -12.63 6.25
CA ILE A 90 -8.05 -13.45 7.45
C ILE A 90 -8.27 -14.90 7.02
N ASP A 91 -7.19 -15.66 7.15
CA ASP A 91 -7.10 -17.06 6.75
C ASP A 91 -7.09 -17.98 7.96
N ASN A 92 -7.59 -19.21 7.77
CA ASN A 92 -7.46 -20.30 8.73
C ASN A 92 -8.00 -19.97 10.14
N CYS A 93 -8.99 -19.08 10.24
CA CYS A 93 -9.64 -18.76 11.51
C CYS A 93 -10.81 -19.71 11.73
N GLY A 94 -10.57 -20.82 12.45
CA GLY A 94 -11.58 -21.87 12.67
C GLY A 94 -12.74 -21.44 13.59
N PRO A 95 -13.85 -22.20 13.62
CA PRO A 95 -14.97 -21.93 14.52
C PRO A 95 -14.53 -21.88 16.00
N GLY A 96 -14.95 -20.83 16.71
CA GLY A 96 -14.57 -20.52 18.09
C GLY A 96 -13.29 -19.71 18.25
N TRP A 97 -12.52 -19.50 17.18
CA TRP A 97 -11.25 -18.76 17.22
C TRP A 97 -11.46 -17.28 16.91
N SER A 98 -10.43 -16.49 17.21
CA SER A 98 -10.42 -15.06 16.89
C SER A 98 -9.10 -14.62 16.26
N HIS A 99 -9.14 -13.49 15.56
CA HIS A 99 -8.01 -12.87 14.89
C HIS A 99 -8.00 -11.36 15.18
N PRO A 100 -7.12 -10.89 16.09
CA PRO A 100 -7.00 -9.48 16.40
C PRO A 100 -6.28 -8.75 15.27
N PHE A 101 -6.74 -7.54 14.95
CA PHE A 101 -6.09 -6.68 13.97
C PHE A 101 -6.41 -5.21 14.22
N THR A 102 -5.53 -4.33 13.75
CA THR A 102 -5.74 -2.89 13.85
C THR A 102 -6.20 -2.33 12.52
N TRP A 103 -7.20 -1.44 12.55
CA TRP A 103 -7.56 -0.57 11.43
C TRP A 103 -6.81 0.76 11.59
N PRO A 104 -5.76 1.01 10.79
CA PRO A 104 -5.05 2.29 10.85
C PRO A 104 -5.96 3.35 10.26
N VAL A 105 -5.96 4.57 10.81
CA VAL A 105 -6.62 5.73 10.18
C VAL A 105 -5.69 6.41 9.18
N ALA A 106 -4.39 6.41 9.47
CA ALA A 106 -3.36 6.92 8.58
C ALA A 106 -3.34 6.21 7.22
N VAL A 107 -3.06 6.97 6.18
CA VAL A 107 -2.84 6.48 4.83
C VAL A 107 -1.59 7.10 4.24
N THR A 108 -1.02 6.40 3.27
CA THR A 108 0.04 6.93 2.41
C THR A 108 -0.43 6.92 0.96
N LEU A 109 0.20 7.73 0.13
CA LEU A 109 -0.11 7.86 -1.29
C LEU A 109 1.12 7.53 -2.12
N GLY A 110 0.95 6.68 -3.13
CA GLY A 110 1.94 6.46 -4.17
C GLY A 110 1.31 6.63 -5.55
N VAL A 111 2.14 6.77 -6.57
CA VAL A 111 1.69 6.82 -7.97
C VAL A 111 2.42 5.77 -8.79
N VAL A 112 1.69 5.16 -9.70
CA VAL A 112 2.24 4.25 -10.72
C VAL A 112 2.12 4.92 -12.07
N ASP A 113 3.22 5.01 -12.81
CA ASP A 113 3.22 5.57 -14.17
C ASP A 113 2.73 4.53 -15.21
N PRO A 114 2.55 4.91 -16.49
CA PRO A 114 2.11 3.99 -17.54
C PRO A 114 3.06 2.82 -17.80
N ASP A 115 4.33 2.96 -17.45
CA ASP A 115 5.37 1.95 -17.65
C ASP A 115 5.45 0.97 -16.46
N GLY A 116 4.62 1.18 -15.42
CA GLY A 116 4.56 0.34 -14.23
C GLY A 116 5.57 0.74 -13.15
N ASN A 117 6.28 1.86 -13.29
CA ASN A 117 7.18 2.36 -12.25
C ASN A 117 6.37 2.93 -11.09
N VAL A 118 6.84 2.70 -9.87
CA VAL A 118 6.14 3.10 -8.64
C VAL A 118 6.93 4.20 -7.92
N SER A 119 6.27 5.27 -7.51
CA SER A 119 6.88 6.31 -6.69
C SER A 119 7.14 5.84 -5.25
N PRO A 120 8.07 6.49 -4.52
CA PRO A 120 8.04 6.45 -3.06
C PRO A 120 6.65 6.84 -2.53
N GLN A 121 6.26 6.26 -1.39
CA GLN A 121 5.01 6.61 -0.74
C GLN A 121 5.16 7.91 0.05
N LEU A 122 4.11 8.74 0.01
CA LEU A 122 4.00 10.02 0.67
C LEU A 122 2.95 9.94 1.77
N ASP A 123 3.32 10.29 3.00
CA ASP A 123 2.35 10.47 4.08
C ASP A 123 1.38 11.59 3.71
N ILE A 124 0.07 11.33 3.82
CA ILE A 124 -0.96 12.30 3.49
C ILE A 124 -2.15 12.23 4.45
N ALA A 125 -2.67 13.39 4.82
CA ALA A 125 -3.81 13.56 5.72
C ALA A 125 -4.96 14.30 5.01
N GLU A 126 -6.17 14.13 5.52
CA GLU A 126 -7.35 14.87 5.04
C GLU A 126 -7.09 16.39 5.08
N GLY A 127 -7.59 17.11 4.07
CA GLY A 127 -7.29 18.53 3.89
C GLY A 127 -6.02 18.82 3.10
N GLN A 128 -5.17 17.82 2.82
CA GLN A 128 -3.97 18.01 2.01
C GLN A 128 -4.19 17.74 0.52
N VAL A 129 -3.36 18.39 -0.29
CA VAL A 129 -3.26 18.17 -1.74
C VAL A 129 -1.86 17.65 -2.03
N ALA A 130 -1.77 16.55 -2.77
CA ALA A 130 -0.54 16.08 -3.38
C ALA A 130 -0.55 16.41 -4.87
N GLU A 131 0.63 16.55 -5.46
CA GLU A 131 0.82 16.76 -6.88
C GLU A 131 1.91 15.86 -7.45
N VAL A 132 1.67 15.40 -8.68
CA VAL A 132 2.65 14.71 -9.51
C VAL A 132 3.19 15.71 -10.52
N VAL A 133 4.47 16.06 -10.41
CA VAL A 133 5.11 17.07 -11.25
C VAL A 133 6.31 16.49 -12.01
N ALA A 134 6.62 17.09 -13.15
CA ALA A 134 7.87 16.81 -13.86
C ALA A 134 9.03 17.52 -13.16
N ALA A 135 10.14 16.80 -12.98
CA ALA A 135 11.40 17.29 -12.44
C ALA A 135 12.55 16.90 -13.40
N PRO A 136 13.74 17.53 -13.28
CA PRO A 136 14.88 17.19 -14.14
C PRO A 136 15.30 15.71 -14.09
N SER A 137 15.07 15.04 -12.96
CA SER A 137 15.37 13.62 -12.74
C SER A 137 14.19 12.67 -13.04
N GLY A 138 13.08 13.16 -13.58
CA GLY A 138 11.88 12.37 -13.86
C GLY A 138 10.64 12.88 -13.14
N THR A 139 9.72 11.98 -12.78
CA THR A 139 8.45 12.32 -12.13
C THR A 139 8.57 12.32 -10.61
N VAL A 140 7.99 13.31 -9.94
CA VAL A 140 8.01 13.44 -8.47
C VAL A 140 6.60 13.58 -7.93
N LEU A 141 6.28 12.79 -6.89
CA LEU A 141 5.10 12.95 -6.05
C LEU A 141 5.49 13.78 -4.81
N LYS A 142 4.76 14.85 -4.53
CA LYS A 142 5.00 15.72 -3.36
C LYS A 142 3.70 16.38 -2.87
N ILE A 143 3.74 16.98 -1.68
CA ILE A 143 2.65 17.83 -1.19
C ILE A 143 2.67 19.16 -1.96
N ALA A 144 1.50 19.64 -2.36
CA ALA A 144 1.32 20.92 -3.04
C ALA A 144 1.16 22.06 -2.02
N ASP A 145 1.52 23.28 -2.41
CA ASP A 145 1.41 24.50 -1.58
C ASP A 145 -0.03 25.06 -1.53
N GLN A 146 -1.03 24.19 -1.59
CA GLN A 146 -2.44 24.56 -1.54
C GLN A 146 -3.23 23.66 -0.60
N GLN A 147 -4.27 24.23 0.00
CA GLN A 147 -5.18 23.48 0.86
C GLN A 147 -6.21 22.73 0.04
N GLY A 148 -6.50 21.52 0.49
CA GLY A 148 -7.47 20.61 -0.11
C GLY A 148 -8.81 20.64 0.60
N PRO A 149 -9.73 19.76 0.18
CA PRO A 149 -11.00 19.54 0.87
C PRO A 149 -10.79 18.99 2.28
N SER A 150 -11.45 19.58 3.29
CA SER A 150 -11.20 19.29 4.71
C SER A 150 -11.50 17.86 5.20
N ARG A 151 -12.12 17.01 4.38
CA ARG A 151 -12.52 15.62 4.70
C ARG A 151 -12.14 14.64 3.60
N ALA A 152 -11.14 15.02 2.81
CA ALA A 152 -10.64 14.20 1.72
C ALA A 152 -9.18 14.58 1.44
N ILE A 153 -8.50 13.71 0.71
CA ILE A 153 -7.21 14.05 0.10
C ILE A 153 -7.46 14.38 -1.37
N ALA A 154 -6.71 15.33 -1.91
CA ALA A 154 -6.70 15.58 -3.34
C ALA A 154 -5.35 15.20 -3.94
N LEU A 155 -5.36 14.66 -5.15
CA LEU A 155 -4.15 14.43 -5.93
C LEU A 155 -4.32 15.06 -7.30
N MET A 156 -3.32 15.86 -7.70
CA MET A 156 -3.25 16.51 -8.98
C MET A 156 -2.18 15.85 -9.84
N ASN A 157 -2.51 15.53 -11.09
CA ASN A 157 -1.50 15.18 -12.09
C ASN A 157 -1.12 16.45 -12.85
N GLN A 158 0.06 17.03 -12.57
CA GLN A 158 0.58 18.22 -13.24
C GLN A 158 1.53 17.90 -14.40
N LEU A 159 1.65 16.62 -14.78
CA LEU A 159 2.45 16.23 -15.93
C LEU A 159 1.82 16.78 -17.21
N PRO A 160 2.64 17.20 -18.20
CA PRO A 160 2.14 17.69 -19.49
C PRO A 160 1.49 16.57 -20.32
N GLN A 161 1.84 15.32 -20.05
CA GLN A 161 1.33 14.12 -20.71
C GLN A 161 1.47 12.90 -19.80
N GLY A 162 0.73 11.83 -20.12
CA GLY A 162 0.78 10.57 -19.38
C GLY A 162 -0.26 10.47 -18.26
N PHE A 163 -0.96 9.35 -18.24
CA PHE A 163 -1.84 9.00 -17.12
C PHE A 163 -1.00 8.48 -15.96
N VAL A 164 -1.46 8.70 -14.73
CA VAL A 164 -0.88 8.06 -13.54
C VAL A 164 -1.98 7.36 -12.76
N ALA A 165 -1.65 6.20 -12.20
CA ALA A 165 -2.52 5.50 -11.27
C ALA A 165 -2.14 5.86 -9.83
N ALA A 166 -2.95 6.71 -9.21
CA ALA A 166 -2.88 7.02 -7.80
C ALA A 166 -3.25 5.77 -7.00
N THR A 167 -2.39 5.33 -6.09
CA THR A 167 -2.67 4.22 -5.17
C THR A 167 -2.55 4.73 -3.74
N VAL A 168 -3.63 4.59 -2.99
CA VAL A 168 -3.67 4.88 -1.56
C VAL A 168 -3.36 3.59 -0.83
N PHE A 169 -2.49 3.65 0.17
CA PHE A 169 -2.13 2.51 0.98
C PHE A 169 -2.56 2.74 2.42
N ARG A 170 -2.93 1.65 3.09
CA ARG A 170 -3.24 1.59 4.52
C ARG A 170 -2.45 0.42 5.09
N ASP A 171 -1.56 0.70 6.05
CA ASP A 171 -0.61 -0.30 6.58
C ASP A 171 0.27 -0.92 5.47
N GLY A 172 0.75 -0.08 4.54
CA GLY A 172 1.57 -0.51 3.39
C GLY A 172 0.83 -1.31 2.31
N LYS A 173 -0.45 -1.64 2.49
CA LYS A 173 -1.26 -2.42 1.54
C LYS A 173 -2.17 -1.52 0.70
N PRO A 174 -2.34 -1.78 -0.61
CA PRO A 174 -3.26 -1.03 -1.44
C PRO A 174 -4.67 -1.04 -0.86
N TYR A 175 -5.26 0.15 -0.78
CA TYR A 175 -6.57 0.39 -0.18
C TYR A 175 -7.55 0.96 -1.21
N ALA A 176 -7.09 1.88 -2.07
CA ALA A 176 -7.87 2.45 -3.16
C ALA A 176 -6.95 2.82 -4.33
N ARG A 177 -7.49 2.82 -5.54
CA ARG A 177 -6.76 3.24 -6.75
C ARG A 177 -7.64 4.12 -7.63
N ALA A 178 -7.03 5.13 -8.25
CA ALA A 178 -7.70 5.99 -9.23
C ALA A 178 -6.74 6.33 -10.37
N SER A 179 -7.24 6.35 -11.61
CA SER A 179 -6.48 6.82 -12.77
C SER A 179 -6.68 8.31 -12.97
N LEU A 180 -5.59 9.05 -13.19
CA LEU A 180 -5.59 10.50 -13.39
C LEU A 180 -4.94 10.87 -14.72
N ALA A 181 -5.69 11.57 -15.55
CA ALA A 181 -5.19 12.18 -16.78
C ALA A 181 -4.32 13.42 -16.49
N PRO A 182 -3.48 13.86 -17.44
CA PRO A 182 -2.76 15.13 -17.36
C PRO A 182 -3.66 16.31 -16.99
N HIS A 183 -3.17 17.16 -16.10
CA HIS A 183 -3.84 18.37 -15.59
C HIS A 183 -5.22 18.12 -14.94
N THR A 184 -5.47 16.90 -14.47
CA THR A 184 -6.69 16.57 -13.72
C THR A 184 -6.41 16.39 -12.24
N THR A 185 -7.46 16.52 -11.44
CA THR A 185 -7.44 16.31 -10.00
C THR A 185 -8.45 15.24 -9.63
N VAL A 186 -8.04 14.29 -8.79
CA VAL A 186 -8.96 13.39 -8.10
C VAL A 186 -9.10 13.82 -6.65
N THR A 187 -10.30 13.67 -6.09
CA THR A 187 -10.55 13.81 -4.65
C THR A 187 -10.95 12.46 -4.09
N LEU A 188 -10.26 12.01 -3.04
CA LEU A 188 -10.47 10.72 -2.40
C LEU A 188 -10.91 10.97 -0.96
N ALA A 189 -12.18 10.67 -0.69
CA ALA A 189 -12.76 10.72 0.64
C ALA A 189 -12.90 9.30 1.19
N PHE A 190 -12.41 9.06 2.40
CA PHE A 190 -12.50 7.76 3.04
C PHE A 190 -13.53 7.82 4.15
N LYS A 191 -14.56 6.98 4.06
CA LYS A 191 -15.47 6.78 5.18
C LYS A 191 -14.75 5.96 6.25
N SER A 192 -15.07 6.20 7.52
CA SER A 192 -14.70 5.33 8.63
C SER A 192 -15.52 4.04 8.57
N THR A 193 -15.38 3.28 7.49
CA THR A 193 -16.21 2.12 7.19
C THR A 193 -15.33 1.03 6.65
N ILE A 194 -15.62 -0.21 7.06
CA ILE A 194 -15.02 -1.41 6.48
C ILE A 194 -16.14 -2.24 5.87
N TRP A 195 -15.80 -2.93 4.79
CA TRP A 195 -16.67 -3.94 4.19
C TRP A 195 -16.08 -5.30 4.46
N ILE A 196 -16.91 -6.25 4.88
CA ILE A 196 -16.46 -7.60 5.20
C ILE A 196 -17.31 -8.64 4.48
N GLY A 197 -16.65 -9.68 3.96
CA GLY A 197 -17.29 -10.83 3.33
C GLY A 197 -16.51 -12.11 3.58
N ALA A 198 -17.10 -13.23 3.21
CA ALA A 198 -16.45 -14.53 3.21
C ALA A 198 -16.36 -15.09 1.79
N ALA A 199 -15.26 -15.74 1.43
CA ALA A 199 -15.08 -16.45 0.18
C ALA A 199 -14.65 -17.91 0.45
N ALA A 200 -15.14 -18.84 -0.36
CA ALA A 200 -14.78 -20.26 -0.22
C ALA A 200 -13.39 -20.51 -0.83
N ARG A 201 -12.51 -21.20 -0.12
CA ARG A 201 -11.21 -21.65 -0.65
C ARG A 201 -11.43 -22.51 -1.90
N THR A 202 -10.84 -22.13 -3.02
CA THR A 202 -10.64 -23.02 -4.16
C THR A 202 -9.33 -23.80 -4.01
N GLU A 203 -9.32 -25.10 -4.33
CA GLU A 203 -8.09 -25.91 -4.29
C GLU A 203 -7.17 -25.52 -5.47
N ALA A 204 -5.85 -25.47 -5.23
CA ALA A 204 -4.88 -25.13 -6.25
C ALA A 204 -4.93 -26.13 -7.42
N GLY A 205 -5.35 -25.68 -8.61
CA GLY A 205 -5.42 -26.50 -9.82
C GLY A 205 -6.76 -26.44 -10.56
N GLU A 206 -7.81 -25.87 -9.94
CA GLU A 206 -9.07 -25.60 -10.63
C GLU A 206 -8.97 -24.32 -11.46
N ALA A 207 -9.33 -24.42 -12.74
CA ALA A 207 -9.31 -23.30 -13.67
C ALA A 207 -10.37 -22.27 -13.27
N ASN A 208 -9.91 -21.14 -12.72
CA ASN A 208 -10.56 -19.83 -12.69
C ASN A 208 -12.10 -19.85 -12.64
N GLY A 209 -12.65 -19.95 -11.44
CA GLY A 209 -14.01 -19.48 -11.16
C GLY A 209 -13.91 -18.56 -9.96
N GLY A 210 -13.95 -17.24 -10.18
CA GLY A 210 -13.81 -16.24 -9.12
C GLY A 210 -14.62 -16.64 -7.89
N GLU A 211 -13.97 -16.78 -6.75
CA GLU A 211 -14.64 -17.26 -5.55
C GLU A 211 -15.81 -16.33 -5.28
N ALA A 212 -17.02 -16.89 -5.22
CA ALA A 212 -18.20 -16.10 -4.97
C ALA A 212 -18.09 -15.55 -3.54
N ILE A 213 -17.69 -14.27 -3.44
CA ILE A 213 -17.68 -13.55 -2.17
C ILE A 213 -19.13 -13.46 -1.70
N SER A 214 -19.36 -13.76 -0.43
CA SER A 214 -20.65 -13.57 0.22
C SER A 214 -21.13 -12.12 0.05
N THR A 215 -22.41 -11.88 0.28
CA THR A 215 -22.90 -10.50 0.44
C THR A 215 -22.01 -9.74 1.43
N LEU A 216 -21.50 -8.59 1.00
CA LEU A 216 -20.64 -7.77 1.83
C LEU A 216 -21.47 -7.07 2.90
N THR A 217 -20.96 -7.08 4.13
CA THR A 217 -21.52 -6.32 5.24
C THR A 217 -20.74 -5.03 5.40
N GLU A 218 -21.44 -3.90 5.36
CA GLU A 218 -20.88 -2.58 5.70
C GLU A 218 -20.85 -2.41 7.22
N ILE A 219 -19.69 -2.09 7.79
CA ILE A 219 -19.51 -1.82 9.22
C ILE A 219 -18.96 -0.41 9.39
N ASN A 220 -19.74 0.45 10.04
CA ASN A 220 -19.33 1.81 10.39
C ASN A 220 -18.46 1.79 11.67
N LEU A 221 -17.26 2.35 11.57
CA LEU A 221 -16.27 2.49 12.64
C LEU A 221 -16.25 3.89 13.27
N MET A 222 -17.12 4.80 12.85
CA MET A 222 -17.20 6.13 13.41
C MET A 222 -17.48 6.07 14.92
N GLY A 223 -16.61 6.70 15.70
CA GLY A 223 -16.71 6.74 17.15
C GLY A 223 -16.29 5.45 17.86
N ILE A 224 -15.81 4.42 17.13
CA ILE A 224 -15.38 3.14 17.71
C ILE A 224 -13.88 3.19 18.00
N ALA A 225 -13.50 2.92 19.26
CA ALA A 225 -12.11 2.71 19.67
C ALA A 225 -11.70 1.23 19.51
N GLY A 226 -12.66 0.32 19.67
CA GLY A 226 -12.46 -1.09 19.35
C GLY A 226 -13.73 -1.93 19.42
N ALA A 227 -13.72 -3.10 18.78
CA ALA A 227 -14.88 -4.00 18.77
C ALA A 227 -14.51 -5.41 18.31
N ASP A 228 -15.34 -6.39 18.65
CA ASP A 228 -15.35 -7.69 18.01
C ASP A 228 -16.23 -7.66 16.75
N ILE A 229 -15.74 -8.21 15.64
CA ILE A 229 -16.52 -8.51 14.45
C ILE A 229 -16.86 -9.99 14.48
N VAL A 230 -18.10 -10.32 14.81
CA VAL A 230 -18.56 -11.70 14.99
C VAL A 230 -19.18 -12.21 13.69
N MET A 231 -18.59 -13.27 13.14
CA MET A 231 -19.14 -14.02 12.01
C MET A 231 -20.03 -15.15 12.50
N THR A 232 -21.24 -15.28 11.94
CA THR A 232 -22.17 -16.39 12.16
C THR A 232 -22.70 -16.91 10.82
N GLY A 233 -23.45 -18.01 10.83
CA GLY A 233 -23.97 -18.63 9.60
C GLY A 233 -23.03 -19.71 9.06
N GLY A 234 -22.97 -19.89 7.74
CA GLY A 234 -22.20 -20.97 7.11
C GLY A 234 -22.83 -22.35 7.29
N GLY A 235 -22.01 -23.39 7.06
CA GLY A 235 -22.42 -24.80 7.06
C GLY A 235 -22.45 -25.41 5.66
N GLN A 236 -22.63 -26.72 5.58
CA GLN A 236 -22.65 -27.48 4.33
C GLN A 236 -24.04 -28.04 4.02
N GLY A 237 -24.33 -28.23 2.73
CA GLY A 237 -25.54 -28.87 2.25
C GLY A 237 -26.79 -28.01 2.35
N ALA A 238 -27.97 -28.64 2.29
CA ALA A 238 -29.27 -27.96 2.18
C ALA A 238 -29.62 -27.04 3.37
N ASN A 239 -28.90 -27.16 4.48
CA ASN A 239 -29.11 -26.36 5.69
C ASN A 239 -28.08 -25.23 5.87
N ALA A 240 -27.21 -25.00 4.87
CA ALA A 240 -26.24 -23.92 4.90
C ALA A 240 -26.95 -22.56 5.04
N LYS A 241 -26.42 -21.72 5.92
CA LYS A 241 -26.93 -20.35 6.15
C LYS A 241 -25.97 -19.33 5.55
N PRO A 242 -26.46 -18.16 5.08
CA PRO A 242 -25.58 -17.09 4.66
C PRO A 242 -24.67 -16.65 5.82
N PHE A 243 -23.45 -16.25 5.50
CA PHE A 243 -22.57 -15.62 6.48
C PHE A 243 -23.12 -14.25 6.87
N LEU A 244 -23.13 -13.98 8.18
CA LEU A 244 -23.56 -12.70 8.75
C LEU A 244 -22.45 -12.16 9.65
N PHE A 245 -22.19 -10.86 9.54
CA PHE A 245 -21.20 -10.16 10.34
C PHE A 245 -21.90 -9.11 11.21
N SER A 246 -21.51 -9.04 12.47
CA SER A 246 -22.08 -8.10 13.44
C SER A 246 -21.03 -7.60 14.41
N LEU A 247 -21.22 -6.39 14.95
CA LEU A 247 -20.36 -5.87 16.00
C LEU A 247 -20.81 -6.37 17.38
N ALA A 248 -19.84 -6.73 18.22
CA ALA A 248 -20.02 -7.03 19.62
C ALA A 248 -18.90 -6.38 20.44
N ASN A 249 -19.09 -6.29 21.77
CA ASN A 249 -18.07 -5.78 22.71
C ASN A 249 -17.47 -4.43 22.28
N VAL A 250 -18.32 -3.50 21.83
CA VAL A 250 -17.91 -2.20 21.26
C VAL A 250 -17.43 -1.25 22.37
N ALA A 251 -16.24 -0.73 22.20
CA ALA A 251 -15.67 0.39 22.94
C ALA A 251 -15.69 1.65 22.07
N TYR A 252 -16.10 2.77 22.66
CA TYR A 252 -16.19 4.06 21.97
C TYR A 252 -15.03 4.99 22.35
N VAL A 253 -14.69 5.93 21.46
CA VAL A 253 -13.70 7.00 21.70
C VAL A 253 -14.26 8.14 22.54
#